data_AF-A0A5E4I640-F1
#
_entry.id   AF-A0A5E4I640-F1
#
_cell.length_a   1.000
_cell.length_b   1.000
_cell.length_c   1.000
_cell.angle_alpha   90.00
_cell.angle_beta   90.00
_cell.angle_gamma   90.00
#
_symmetry.space_group_name_H-M   'P 1'
#
loop_
_entity.id
_entity.type
_entity.pdbx_description
1 polymer ?
#
loop_
_entity_poly.entity_id
_entity_poly.type
_entity_poly.pdbx_seq_one_letter_code
_entity_poly.pdbx_strand_id
1 'polypeptide(L)'
;MNTDKILSDCKNLAYLYLIALVLFKLLFINESISNTALAVSAFFWLFVLPGFFMADVFGINEFFERLIIGILLGGALVGISAYYLGIIGFHVRYSAIILPPVFIAVSIWLSYSKPTVNT
;
A
#
# COMPACT_ATOMS: atom_id res chain seq x y z
N MET A 1 -17.37 -5.31 0.16
CA MET A 1 -16.74 -4.08 0.70
C MET A 1 -17.81 -3.01 0.92
N ASN A 2 -17.93 -2.42 2.11
CA ASN A 2 -18.90 -1.32 2.37
C ASN A 2 -18.30 0.01 1.88
N THR A 3 -18.99 0.69 0.96
CA THR A 3 -18.53 1.94 0.32
C THR A 3 -18.21 3.06 1.31
N ASP A 4 -19.00 3.19 2.37
CA ASP A 4 -18.81 4.25 3.37
C ASP A 4 -17.53 4.02 4.20
N LYS A 5 -17.24 2.74 4.48
CA LYS A 5 -16.03 2.32 5.19
C LYS A 5 -14.78 2.60 4.35
N ILE A 6 -14.81 2.30 3.05
CA ILE A 6 -13.69 2.59 2.13
C ILE A 6 -13.39 4.08 2.12
N LEU A 7 -14.42 4.93 2.02
CA LEU A 7 -14.21 6.38 2.00
C LEU A 7 -13.56 6.87 3.29
N SER A 8 -13.99 6.36 4.44
CA SER A 8 -13.38 6.65 5.73
C SER A 8 -11.92 6.18 5.78
N ASP A 9 -11.64 4.97 5.29
CA ASP A 9 -10.31 4.39 5.26
C ASP A 9 -9.35 5.16 4.35
N CYS A 10 -9.82 5.59 3.17
CA CYS A 10 -9.06 6.45 2.27
C CYS A 10 -8.74 7.80 2.90
N LYS A 11 -9.67 8.41 3.64
CA LYS A 11 -9.40 9.65 4.39
C LYS A 11 -8.34 9.43 5.47
N ASN A 12 -8.44 8.33 6.21
CA ASN A 12 -7.47 7.98 7.25
C ASN A 12 -6.07 7.72 6.65
N LEU A 13 -5.98 7.06 5.49
CA LEU A 13 -4.72 6.90 4.75
C LEU A 13 -4.15 8.23 4.28
N ALA A 14 -4.99 9.17 3.82
CA ALA A 14 -4.55 10.50 3.43
C ALA A 14 -4.00 11.30 4.63
N TYR A 15 -4.66 11.25 5.78
CA TYR A 15 -4.13 11.85 7.02
C TYR A 15 -2.82 11.20 7.45
N LEU A 16 -2.73 9.87 7.37
CA LEU A 16 -1.50 9.15 7.68
C LEU A 16 -0.36 9.56 6.75
N TYR A 17 -0.64 9.74 5.45
CA TYR A 17 0.33 10.23 4.48
C TYR A 17 0.87 11.62 4.86
N LEU A 18 -0.01 12.55 5.24
CA LEU A 18 0.40 13.89 5.67
C LEU A 18 1.25 13.84 6.94
N ILE A 19 0.85 13.03 7.93
CA ILE A 19 1.64 12.82 9.16
C ILE A 19 3.02 12.24 8.81
N ALA A 20 3.07 11.22 7.96
CA ALA A 20 4.33 10.62 7.51
C ALA A 20 5.22 11.63 6.78
N LEU A 21 4.64 12.50 5.94
CA LEU A 21 5.36 13.56 5.23
C LEU A 21 6.01 14.54 6.21
N VAL A 22 5.29 14.99 7.22
CA VAL A 22 5.83 15.88 8.26
C VAL A 22 6.93 15.16 9.05
N LEU A 23 6.71 13.92 9.49
CA LEU A 23 7.70 13.15 10.25
C LEU A 23 8.98 12.91 9.43
N PHE A 24 8.85 12.51 8.17
CA PHE A 24 10.00 12.33 7.29
C PHE A 24 10.70 13.64 7.03
N LYS A 25 9.98 14.77 6.91
CA LYS A 25 10.63 16.06 6.71
C LYS A 25 11.44 16.49 7.93
N LEU A 26 10.95 16.17 9.14
CA LEU A 26 11.68 16.39 10.38
C LEU A 26 12.92 15.49 10.47
N LEU A 27 12.82 14.22 10.08
CA LEU A 27 13.95 13.28 10.05
C LEU A 27 15.01 13.66 9.00
N PHE A 28 14.57 14.11 7.83
CA PHE A 28 15.41 14.52 6.71
C PHE A 28 15.43 16.05 6.58
N ILE A 29 15.88 16.73 7.63
CA ILE A 29 15.82 18.20 7.70
C ILE A 29 16.63 18.88 6.57
N ASN A 30 17.74 18.25 6.15
CA ASN A 30 18.65 18.77 5.12
C ASN A 30 18.18 18.50 3.68
N GLU A 31 17.16 17.65 3.48
CA GLU A 31 16.67 17.31 2.15
C GLU A 31 15.64 18.33 1.66
N SER A 32 15.50 18.47 0.34
CA SER A 32 14.41 19.28 -0.23
C SER A 32 13.05 18.65 0.09
N ILE A 33 12.00 19.47 0.23
CA ILE A 33 10.62 19.00 0.47
C ILE A 33 10.20 18.03 -0.65
N SER A 34 10.61 18.29 -1.89
CA SER A 34 10.33 17.43 -3.04
C SER A 34 10.92 16.03 -2.88
N ASN A 35 12.16 15.90 -2.40
CA ASN A 35 12.80 14.60 -2.17
C ASN A 35 12.09 13.83 -1.05
N THR A 36 11.74 14.52 0.05
CA THR A 36 10.98 13.92 1.15
C THR A 36 9.61 13.44 0.68
N ALA A 37 8.87 14.27 -0.07
CA ALA A 37 7.56 13.92 -0.61
C ALA A 37 7.65 12.73 -1.58
N LEU A 38 8.70 12.67 -2.41
CA LEU A 38 8.93 11.55 -3.32
C LEU A 38 9.22 10.26 -2.56
N ALA A 39 10.05 10.31 -1.51
CA ALA A 39 10.34 9.16 -0.67
C ALA A 39 9.09 8.62 0.05
N VAL A 40 8.30 9.51 0.66
CA VAL A 40 7.04 9.12 1.34
C VAL A 40 6.02 8.59 0.34
N SER A 41 5.89 9.23 -0.82
CA SER A 41 5.03 8.74 -1.90
C SER A 41 5.45 7.37 -2.40
N ALA A 42 6.75 7.13 -2.59
CA ALA A 42 7.27 5.83 -3.00
C ALA A 42 6.99 4.76 -1.95
N PHE A 43 7.16 5.07 -0.66
CA PHE A 43 6.85 4.16 0.44
C PHE A 43 5.37 3.79 0.48
N PHE A 44 4.48 4.78 0.37
CA PHE A 44 3.04 4.54 0.33
C PHE A 44 2.62 3.73 -0.90
N TRP A 45 3.17 4.09 -2.06
CA TRP A 45 2.86 3.45 -3.32
C TRP A 45 3.30 1.99 -3.33
N LEU A 46 4.55 1.70 -2.94
CA LEU A 46 5.10 0.35 -3.03
C LEU A 46 4.61 -0.58 -1.92
N PHE A 47 4.33 -0.06 -0.73
CA PHE A 47 4.11 -0.94 0.43
C PHE A 47 2.75 -0.72 1.07
N VAL A 48 2.44 0.52 1.47
CA VAL A 48 1.25 0.80 2.27
C VAL A 48 -0.02 0.49 1.49
N LEU A 49 -0.19 1.04 0.28
CA LEU A 49 -1.40 0.88 -0.51
C LEU A 49 -1.65 -0.58 -0.93
N PRO A 50 -0.77 -1.25 -1.69
CA PRO A 50 -1.02 -2.62 -2.13
C PRO A 50 -1.21 -3.57 -0.94
N GLY A 51 -0.43 -3.37 0.12
CA GLY A 51 -0.54 -4.14 1.35
C GLY A 51 -1.86 -3.94 2.08
N PHE A 52 -2.31 -2.70 2.24
CA PHE A 52 -3.56 -2.34 2.92
C PHE A 52 -4.78 -2.90 2.20
N PHE A 53 -4.83 -2.78 0.87
CA PHE A 53 -5.91 -3.37 0.07
C PHE A 53 -5.87 -4.91 0.12
N MET A 54 -4.69 -5.52 0.12
CA MET A 54 -4.58 -6.97 0.23
C MET A 54 -5.00 -7.48 1.61
N ALA A 55 -4.71 -6.75 2.68
CA ALA A 55 -5.14 -7.11 4.03
C ALA A 55 -6.68 -7.12 4.17
N ASP A 56 -7.40 -6.27 3.41
CA ASP A 56 -8.87 -6.34 3.31
C ASP A 56 -9.36 -7.67 2.72
N VAL A 57 -8.64 -8.20 1.71
CA VAL A 57 -8.91 -9.54 1.17
C VAL A 57 -8.79 -10.59 2.27
N PHE A 58 -7.91 -10.44 3.26
CA PHE A 58 -7.80 -11.39 4.37
C PHE A 58 -8.85 -11.20 5.47
N GLY A 59 -9.80 -10.27 5.31
CA GLY A 59 -10.87 -10.02 6.28
C GLY A 59 -10.43 -9.17 7.48
N ILE A 60 -9.26 -8.53 7.40
CA ILE A 60 -8.77 -7.64 8.46
C ILE A 60 -9.51 -6.32 8.32
N ASN A 61 -10.45 -6.09 9.24
CA ASN A 61 -11.42 -5.01 9.14
C ASN A 61 -11.01 -3.74 9.89
N GLU A 62 -10.20 -3.86 10.94
CA GLU A 62 -9.75 -2.74 11.75
C GLU A 62 -8.64 -1.96 11.04
N PHE A 63 -8.75 -0.62 11.01
CA PHE A 63 -7.86 0.22 10.21
C PHE A 63 -6.39 0.05 10.61
N PHE A 64 -6.08 0.09 11.91
CA PHE A 64 -4.72 0.00 12.41
C PHE A 64 -4.12 -1.39 12.20
N GLU A 65 -4.89 -2.46 12.41
CA GLU A 65 -4.45 -3.82 12.13
C GLU A 65 -4.18 -4.00 10.64
N ARG A 66 -5.10 -3.53 9.79
CA ARG A 66 -4.96 -3.59 8.34
C ARG A 66 -3.78 -2.76 7.85
N LEU A 67 -3.46 -1.66 8.51
CA LEU A 67 -2.28 -0.85 8.20
C LEU A 67 -0.98 -1.57 8.55
N ILE A 68 -0.85 -2.09 9.77
CA ILE A 68 0.37 -2.75 10.26
C ILE A 68 0.62 -4.04 9.46
N ILE A 69 -0.39 -4.90 9.38
CA ILE A 69 -0.30 -6.16 8.62
C ILE A 69 -0.17 -5.85 7.13
N GLY A 70 -0.87 -4.82 6.64
CA GLY A 70 -0.79 -4.36 5.26
C GLY A 70 0.63 -3.98 4.88
N ILE A 71 1.34 -3.16 5.66
CA ILE A 71 2.73 -2.77 5.34
C ILE A 71 3.63 -4.01 5.22
N LEU A 72 3.50 -4.97 6.14
CA LEU A 72 4.26 -6.23 6.10
C LEU A 72 3.93 -7.04 4.84
N LEU A 73 2.64 -7.20 4.53
CA LEU A 73 2.17 -7.89 3.33
C LEU A 73 2.62 -7.19 2.05
N GLY A 74 2.53 -5.87 1.98
CA GLY A 74 2.94 -5.07 0.83
C GLY A 74 4.44 -5.20 0.57
N GLY A 75 5.26 -5.14 1.63
CA GLY A 75 6.70 -5.40 1.55
C GLY A 75 7.02 -6.80 1.02
N ALA A 76 6.35 -7.82 1.56
CA ALA A 76 6.53 -9.20 1.10
C ALA A 76 6.09 -9.40 -0.35
N LEU A 77 4.90 -8.92 -0.72
CA LEU A 77 4.32 -9.07 -2.07
C LEU A 77 5.16 -8.36 -3.11
N VAL A 78 5.43 -7.06 -2.92
CA VAL A 78 6.19 -6.27 -3.89
C VAL A 78 7.64 -6.74 -3.95
N GLY A 79 8.25 -7.08 -2.81
CA GLY A 79 9.63 -7.60 -2.77
C GLY A 79 9.79 -8.93 -3.48
N ILE A 80 8.96 -9.93 -3.16
CA ILE A 80 9.01 -11.27 -3.76
C ILE A 80 8.69 -11.19 -5.25
N SER A 81 7.64 -10.47 -5.63
CA SER A 81 7.28 -10.33 -7.04
C SER A 81 8.34 -9.58 -7.84
N ALA A 82 8.93 -8.51 -7.30
CA ALA A 82 10.00 -7.79 -7.97
C ALA A 82 11.25 -8.66 -8.18
N TYR A 83 11.58 -9.53 -7.21
CA TYR A 83 12.68 -10.49 -7.31
C TYR A 83 12.46 -11.48 -8.46
N TYR A 84 11.31 -12.16 -8.49
CA TYR A 84 11.02 -13.14 -9.55
C TYR A 84 10.87 -12.48 -10.93
N LEU A 85 10.29 -11.28 -11.00
CA LEU A 85 10.27 -10.49 -12.23
C LEU A 85 11.70 -10.14 -12.70
N GLY A 86 12.59 -9.79 -11.77
CA GLY A 86 13.99 -9.55 -12.07
C GLY A 86 14.69 -10.78 -12.68
N ILE A 87 14.42 -11.98 -12.16
CA ILE A 87 15.01 -13.24 -12.67
C ILE A 87 14.59 -13.50 -14.13
N ILE A 88 13.34 -13.24 -14.49
CA ILE A 88 12.84 -13.46 -15.86
C ILE A 88 13.26 -12.35 -16.84
N GLY A 89 14.15 -11.45 -16.44
CA GLY A 89 14.68 -10.36 -17.27
C GLY A 89 13.81 -9.11 -17.29
N PHE A 90 12.78 -9.02 -16.44
CA PHE A 90 11.97 -7.82 -16.33
C PHE A 90 12.71 -6.76 -15.49
N HIS A 91 12.85 -5.56 -16.05
CA HIS A 91 13.63 -4.52 -15.37
C HIS A 91 12.93 -4.06 -14.08
N VAL A 92 13.66 -4.14 -12.96
CA VAL A 92 13.16 -3.80 -11.61
C VAL A 92 12.49 -2.40 -11.54
N ARG A 93 12.97 -1.44 -12.33
CA ARG A 93 12.37 -0.09 -12.42
C ARG A 93 10.90 -0.15 -12.84
N TYR A 94 10.54 -1.03 -13.78
CA TYR A 94 9.16 -1.19 -14.21
C TYR A 94 8.34 -1.96 -13.18
N SER A 95 8.94 -2.91 -12.45
CA SER A 95 8.27 -3.64 -11.36
C SER A 95 7.76 -2.68 -10.28
N ALA A 96 8.53 -1.66 -9.93
CA ALA A 96 8.12 -0.64 -8.95
C ALA A 96 6.89 0.20 -9.39
N ILE A 97 6.64 0.31 -10.69
CA ILE A 97 5.52 1.07 -11.25
C ILE A 97 4.31 0.16 -11.47
N ILE A 98 4.53 -1.06 -11.96
CA ILE A 98 3.48 -1.98 -12.41
C ILE A 98 2.92 -2.84 -11.28
N LEU A 99 3.76 -3.30 -10.34
CA LEU A 99 3.29 -4.21 -9.29
C LEU A 99 2.26 -3.58 -8.36
N PRO A 100 2.44 -2.35 -7.83
CA PRO A 100 1.46 -1.78 -6.92
C PRO A 100 0.04 -1.67 -7.50
N PRO A 101 -0.19 -1.11 -8.71
CA PRO A 101 -1.53 -1.00 -9.25
C PRO A 101 -2.12 -2.38 -9.59
N VAL A 102 -1.31 -3.35 -10.01
CA VAL A 102 -1.77 -4.74 -10.22
C VAL A 102 -2.27 -5.34 -8.90
N PHE A 103 -1.50 -5.21 -7.82
CA PHE A 103 -1.93 -5.73 -6.52
C PHE A 103 -3.18 -5.03 -6.00
N ILE A 104 -3.25 -3.70 -6.07
CA ILE A 104 -4.44 -2.94 -5.67
C ILE A 104 -5.67 -3.41 -6.46
N ALA A 105 -5.57 -3.52 -7.78
CA ALA A 105 -6.68 -3.94 -8.65
C ALA A 105 -7.14 -5.37 -8.34
N VAL A 106 -6.19 -6.31 -8.19
CA VAL A 106 -6.48 -7.70 -7.82
C VAL A 106 -7.13 -7.78 -6.45
N SER A 107 -6.63 -7.04 -5.46
CA SER A 107 -7.20 -7.03 -4.11
C SER A 107 -8.63 -6.50 -4.09
N ILE A 108 -8.89 -5.41 -4.82
CA ILE A 108 -10.25 -4.87 -4.96
C ILE A 108 -11.16 -5.90 -5.63
N TRP A 109 -10.73 -6.51 -6.74
CA TRP A 109 -11.51 -7.52 -7.45
C TRP A 109 -11.85 -8.74 -6.59
N LEU A 110 -10.88 -9.24 -5.81
CA LEU A 110 -11.08 -10.34 -4.88
C LEU A 110 -12.00 -9.96 -3.72
N SER A 111 -11.87 -8.74 -3.17
CA SER A 111 -12.73 -8.25 -2.08
C SER A 111 -14.19 -8.12 -2.53
N TYR A 112 -14.44 -7.72 -3.78
CA TYR A 112 -15.81 -7.73 -4.36
C TYR A 112 -16.36 -9.14 -4.59
N SER A 113 -15.50 -10.10 -4.90
CA SER A 113 -15.91 -11.47 -5.22
C SER A 113 -16.15 -12.34 -3.98
N LYS A 114 -15.73 -11.90 -2.79
CA LYS A 114 -15.97 -12.63 -1.55
C LYS A 114 -17.45 -12.51 -1.14
N PRO A 115 -18.17 -13.63 -0.93
CA PRO A 115 -19.46 -13.58 -0.28
C PRO A 115 -19.26 -12.98 1.12
N THR A 116 -20.03 -11.96 1.45
CA THR A 116 -20.06 -11.36 2.77
C THR A 116 -20.49 -12.41 3.78
N VAL A 117 -19.53 -13.08 4.41
CA VAL A 117 -19.80 -13.91 5.57
C VAL A 117 -20.08 -12.92 6.70
N ASN A 118 -21.37 -12.66 6.92
CA ASN A 118 -21.85 -11.97 8.10
C ASN A 118 -21.51 -12.84 9.32
N THR A 119 -20.43 -12.50 10.02
CA THR A 119 -20.24 -12.93 11.41
C THR A 119 -20.79 -11.86 12.34
#